data_AF-A0A7D9IVC5-F1
#
_entry.id   AF-A0A7D9IVC5-F1
#
_cell.length_a   1.000
_cell.length_b   1.000
_cell.length_c   1.000
_cell.angle_alpha   90.00
_cell.angle_beta   90.00
_cell.angle_gamma   90.00
#
_symmetry.space_group_name_H-M   'P 1'
#
loop_
_entity.id
_entity.type
_entity.pdbx_description
1 polymer ?
#
loop_
_entity_poly.entity_id
_entity_poly.type
_entity_poly.pdbx_seq_one_letter_code
_entity_poly.pdbx_strand_id
1 'polypeptide(L)'
;MSIRKQTLWDAEKDRYSGFVDLGDEIHNDKSATLASEALVFLLVGTRSHWKCPIGYFLGDKISAKDQAKLVSKSLEMAAKAGLKVWSVTADGTAVNLRTFEILGCSFNGSYDEMTTSIIHPTTGEDVFIILDPCHMLKLARNALAHLGTIVDGEGNVIRWHHIEELQKLQEVEGLNLGNKLSPNHLKFQKHKMNVRLAAQTLSSSVANAVEFLDKSMKLSSFHDSHGTVIFIRTIDRLFDMLNSRNPIAKGFKTPLHPKTKDTWEEILMSTADYLLSLKTSAPTGQLLSTSQRKTFVIGFVACIKSTISMATQMFSLPTNPFKYLLTYKFSQDHIKLLFSCIRSRGGWNNNPNVLQFKYAIRKMLMRNAITASKYANCVDFTGCNNIIPIFHTRKHKKSTTYENIVEASASNNDSSDIFSMCEHLNEEGHSEFTSNVLFYIAGYIVSKLMKTLVCPACKKSLLPLPKQLPANGHDYTSTIYHEAGKASSFTTFVNRGGLQIPSTSVFRTVEYCEHVFKATVTGKDGKQISNEGNLKKKMIVNVFQHFTLDSTSELFTDHEDDDNEIL
;
A
#
# COMPACT_ATOMS: atom_id res chain seq x y z
N MET A 1 17.86 -9.78 -12.88
CA MET A 1 17.85 -10.46 -11.56
C MET A 1 19.28 -10.86 -11.23
N SER A 2 19.79 -10.54 -10.03
CA SER A 2 21.12 -11.02 -9.63
C SER A 2 21.13 -12.54 -9.46
N ILE A 3 22.21 -13.17 -9.91
CA ILE A 3 22.50 -14.60 -9.80
C ILE A 3 23.90 -14.79 -9.21
N ARG A 4 24.15 -15.97 -8.65
CA ARG A 4 25.44 -16.31 -8.06
C ARG A 4 26.48 -16.57 -9.14
N LYS A 5 27.59 -15.80 -9.13
CA LYS A 5 28.78 -16.07 -9.94
C LYS A 5 29.38 -17.42 -9.51
N GLN A 6 29.33 -18.40 -10.39
CA GLN A 6 29.85 -19.74 -10.12
C GLN A 6 30.10 -20.48 -11.44
N THR A 7 31.28 -21.07 -11.58
CA THR A 7 31.57 -22.04 -12.65
C THR A 7 30.96 -23.39 -12.26
N LEU A 8 30.22 -24.00 -13.17
CA LEU A 8 29.50 -25.25 -12.93
C LEU A 8 29.77 -26.19 -14.10
N TRP A 9 29.92 -27.48 -13.83
CA TRP A 9 29.94 -28.48 -14.89
C TRP A 9 28.50 -28.79 -15.33
N ASP A 10 28.20 -28.59 -16.61
CA ASP A 10 26.90 -28.98 -17.21
C ASP A 10 27.08 -30.32 -17.93
N ALA A 11 26.75 -31.40 -17.23
CA ALA A 11 26.91 -32.77 -17.73
C ALA A 11 26.05 -33.05 -18.98
N GLU A 12 24.93 -32.35 -19.18
CA GLU A 12 24.11 -32.54 -20.40
C GLU A 12 24.80 -31.98 -21.65
N LYS A 13 25.64 -30.95 -21.49
CA LYS A 13 26.31 -30.24 -22.59
C LYS A 13 27.81 -30.50 -22.66
N ASP A 14 28.32 -31.36 -21.77
CA ASP A 14 29.73 -31.71 -21.63
C ASP A 14 30.66 -30.47 -21.59
N ARG A 15 30.22 -29.41 -20.89
CA ARG A 15 30.96 -28.14 -20.83
C ARG A 15 30.75 -27.39 -19.53
N TYR A 16 31.69 -26.51 -19.21
CA TYR A 16 31.51 -25.56 -18.12
C TYR A 16 30.44 -24.50 -18.48
N SER A 17 29.53 -24.28 -17.53
CA SER A 17 28.48 -23.27 -17.53
C SER A 17 28.72 -22.26 -16.41
N GLY A 18 28.02 -21.12 -16.47
CA GLY A 18 28.20 -20.03 -15.50
C GLY A 18 28.64 -18.70 -16.12
N PHE A 19 28.94 -18.72 -17.42
CA PHE A 19 29.49 -17.59 -18.14
C PHE A 19 28.42 -16.67 -18.76
N VAL A 20 28.86 -15.49 -19.19
CA VAL A 20 28.04 -14.52 -19.93
C VAL A 20 27.59 -15.10 -21.27
N ASP A 21 26.29 -15.00 -21.52
CA ASP A 21 25.59 -15.53 -22.69
C ASP A 21 24.49 -14.52 -23.07
N LEU A 22 24.82 -13.64 -24.01
CA LEU A 22 23.90 -12.63 -24.55
C LEU A 22 23.26 -13.07 -25.88
N GLY A 23 23.38 -14.34 -26.23
CA GLY A 23 22.96 -14.89 -27.53
C GLY A 23 23.94 -14.59 -28.66
N ASP A 24 23.66 -15.16 -29.84
CA ASP A 24 24.59 -15.17 -30.98
C ASP A 24 24.67 -13.82 -31.73
N GLU A 25 23.71 -12.91 -31.50
CA GLU A 25 23.60 -11.63 -32.22
C GLU A 25 24.42 -10.49 -31.60
N ILE A 26 25.01 -10.72 -30.42
CA ILE A 26 25.83 -9.73 -29.70
C ILE A 26 27.25 -10.28 -29.60
N HIS A 27 28.22 -9.56 -30.18
CA HIS A 27 29.63 -9.90 -30.03
C HIS A 27 30.00 -9.96 -28.55
N ASN A 28 30.36 -11.15 -28.11
CA ASN A 28 30.50 -11.47 -26.70
C ASN A 28 31.98 -11.48 -26.32
N ASP A 29 32.61 -10.29 -26.28
CA ASP A 29 34.02 -10.11 -25.89
C ASP A 29 34.32 -10.60 -24.46
N LYS A 30 33.27 -10.91 -23.69
CA LYS A 30 33.29 -11.34 -22.29
C LYS A 30 32.86 -12.80 -22.09
N SER A 31 32.91 -13.64 -23.12
CA SER A 31 32.47 -15.05 -23.06
C SER A 31 33.13 -15.89 -21.94
N ALA A 32 34.34 -15.52 -21.51
CA ALA A 32 35.04 -16.17 -20.38
C ALA A 32 34.65 -15.62 -18.99
N THR A 33 33.86 -14.56 -18.90
CA THR A 33 33.49 -13.93 -17.64
C THR A 33 32.27 -14.60 -17.01
N LEU A 34 32.24 -14.68 -15.68
CA LEU A 34 31.10 -15.24 -14.94
C LEU A 34 29.92 -14.27 -14.90
N ALA A 35 28.74 -14.76 -15.25
CA ALA A 35 27.51 -13.99 -15.22
C ALA A 35 27.11 -13.63 -13.77
N SER A 36 26.77 -12.37 -13.54
CA SER A 36 26.27 -11.84 -12.26
C SER A 36 24.78 -11.60 -12.24
N GLU A 37 24.17 -11.51 -13.42
CA GLU A 37 22.76 -11.19 -13.57
C GLU A 37 22.12 -11.92 -14.75
N ALA A 38 20.82 -12.13 -14.64
CA ALA A 38 19.96 -12.58 -15.72
C ALA A 38 18.97 -11.47 -16.11
N LEU A 39 19.03 -11.00 -17.35
CA LEU A 39 18.00 -10.18 -17.97
C LEU A 39 16.91 -11.11 -18.50
N VAL A 40 15.64 -10.79 -18.26
CA VAL A 40 14.51 -11.63 -18.67
C VAL A 40 13.45 -10.75 -19.32
N PHE A 41 12.91 -11.20 -20.44
CA PHE A 41 11.77 -10.59 -21.11
C PHE A 41 10.51 -11.41 -20.85
N LEU A 42 9.47 -10.75 -20.37
CA LEU A 42 8.18 -11.34 -20.01
C LEU A 42 7.07 -10.59 -20.74
N LEU A 43 6.31 -11.30 -21.56
CA LEU A 43 5.07 -10.77 -22.14
C LEU A 43 3.92 -10.93 -21.15
N VAL A 44 3.07 -9.91 -21.08
CA VAL A 44 1.90 -9.86 -20.20
C VAL A 44 0.67 -9.50 -21.04
N GLY A 45 -0.37 -10.32 -20.94
CA GLY A 45 -1.64 -10.05 -21.60
C GLY A 45 -2.33 -8.81 -21.03
N THR A 46 -2.65 -7.84 -21.90
CA THR A 46 -3.38 -6.62 -21.54
C THR A 46 -4.88 -6.92 -21.34
N ARG A 47 -5.52 -7.55 -22.34
CA ARG A 47 -6.95 -7.96 -22.28
C ARG A 47 -7.19 -9.24 -21.48
N SER A 48 -6.24 -10.17 -21.52
CA SER A 48 -6.37 -11.50 -20.92
C SER A 48 -5.37 -11.72 -19.78
N HIS A 49 -5.60 -12.73 -18.96
CA HIS A 49 -4.78 -13.01 -17.76
C HIS A 49 -3.72 -14.08 -18.03
N TRP A 50 -2.79 -13.82 -18.96
CA TRP A 50 -1.63 -14.68 -19.20
C TRP A 50 -0.31 -13.91 -19.07
N LYS A 51 0.76 -14.65 -18.79
CA LYS A 51 2.13 -14.16 -18.69
C LYS A 51 3.06 -15.21 -19.29
N CYS A 52 3.96 -14.83 -20.17
CA CYS A 52 4.89 -15.76 -20.81
C CYS A 52 6.32 -15.20 -20.82
N PRO A 53 7.31 -15.85 -20.18
CA PRO A 53 8.71 -15.54 -20.38
C PRO A 53 9.10 -15.89 -21.82
N ILE A 54 9.57 -14.93 -22.59
CA ILE A 54 9.92 -15.10 -24.01
C ILE A 54 11.42 -15.25 -24.25
N GLY A 55 12.25 -14.80 -23.31
CA GLY A 55 13.70 -14.89 -23.44
C GLY A 55 14.41 -14.51 -22.15
N TYR A 56 15.62 -15.02 -21.98
CA TYR A 56 16.54 -14.60 -20.94
C TYR A 56 17.97 -14.55 -21.46
N PHE A 57 18.78 -13.67 -20.88
CA PHE A 57 20.18 -13.43 -21.24
C PHE A 57 21.00 -13.35 -19.96
N LEU A 58 22.19 -13.94 -19.97
CA LEU A 58 23.08 -13.99 -18.82
C LEU A 58 24.21 -12.99 -19.03
N GLY A 59 24.34 -12.03 -18.13
CA GLY A 59 25.26 -10.92 -18.28
C GLY A 59 26.10 -10.66 -17.04
N ASP A 60 27.14 -9.84 -17.23
CA ASP A 60 27.84 -9.16 -16.14
C ASP A 60 27.84 -7.66 -16.43
N LYS A 61 26.89 -6.94 -15.82
CA LYS A 61 26.61 -5.52 -16.05
C LYS A 61 26.33 -5.25 -17.53
N ILE A 62 25.17 -5.69 -18.00
CA ILE A 62 24.74 -5.55 -19.40
C ILE A 62 24.74 -4.07 -19.78
N SER A 63 25.36 -3.74 -20.92
CA SER A 63 25.44 -2.36 -21.39
C SER A 63 24.09 -1.88 -21.93
N ALA A 64 23.86 -0.56 -21.87
CA ALA A 64 22.62 0.02 -22.39
C ALA A 64 22.45 -0.23 -23.90
N LYS A 65 23.56 -0.30 -24.65
CA LYS A 65 23.58 -0.59 -26.10
C LYS A 65 23.14 -2.03 -26.39
N ASP A 66 23.68 -2.99 -25.65
CA ASP A 66 23.32 -4.40 -25.82
C ASP A 66 21.87 -4.64 -25.40
N GLN A 67 21.45 -4.03 -24.28
CA GLN A 67 20.06 -4.11 -23.83
C GLN A 67 19.08 -3.51 -24.85
N ALA A 68 19.44 -2.41 -25.53
CA ALA A 68 18.63 -1.83 -26.60
C ALA A 68 18.43 -2.81 -27.76
N LYS A 69 19.50 -3.48 -28.22
CA LYS A 69 19.41 -4.53 -29.25
C LYS A 69 18.49 -5.67 -28.83
N LEU A 70 18.61 -6.13 -27.58
CA LEU A 70 17.77 -7.20 -27.03
C LEU A 70 16.28 -6.81 -26.93
N VAL A 71 15.99 -5.55 -26.58
CA VAL A 71 14.62 -5.01 -26.58
C VAL A 71 14.06 -5.01 -28.01
N SER A 72 14.78 -4.43 -28.98
CA SER A 72 14.35 -4.41 -30.38
C SER A 72 14.07 -5.80 -30.92
N LYS A 73 14.98 -6.76 -30.66
CA LYS A 73 14.80 -8.15 -31.06
C LYS A 73 13.57 -8.80 -30.44
N SER A 74 13.33 -8.55 -29.16
CA SER A 74 12.15 -9.08 -28.45
C SER A 74 10.86 -8.54 -29.06
N LEU A 75 10.83 -7.28 -29.50
CA LEU A 75 9.71 -6.67 -30.21
C LEU A 75 9.51 -7.31 -31.60
N GLU A 76 10.57 -7.45 -32.38
CA GLU A 76 10.53 -8.13 -33.69
C GLU A 76 9.96 -9.56 -33.59
N MET A 77 10.43 -10.33 -32.60
CA MET A 77 9.96 -11.70 -32.39
C MET A 77 8.50 -11.75 -31.95
N ALA A 78 8.06 -10.81 -31.10
CA ALA A 78 6.65 -10.71 -30.71
C ALA A 78 5.76 -10.38 -31.92
N ALA A 79 6.18 -9.44 -32.78
CA ALA A 79 5.47 -9.10 -34.01
C ALA A 79 5.40 -10.28 -34.99
N LYS A 80 6.50 -11.04 -35.17
CA LYS A 80 6.50 -12.27 -35.99
C LYS A 80 5.54 -13.33 -35.47
N ALA A 81 5.30 -13.38 -34.16
CA ALA A 81 4.30 -14.25 -33.54
C ALA A 81 2.85 -13.71 -33.64
N GLY A 82 2.63 -12.57 -34.31
CA GLY A 82 1.31 -11.94 -34.46
C GLY A 82 0.85 -11.16 -33.22
N LEU A 83 1.77 -10.81 -32.30
CA LEU A 83 1.44 -10.08 -31.08
C LEU A 83 1.75 -8.59 -31.24
N LYS A 84 0.77 -7.74 -30.92
CA LYS A 84 0.96 -6.30 -30.77
C LYS A 84 1.44 -5.96 -29.36
N VAL A 85 2.62 -5.34 -29.27
CA VAL A 85 3.19 -4.87 -28.00
C VAL A 85 2.86 -3.39 -27.83
N TRP A 86 2.08 -3.07 -26.78
CA TRP A 86 1.69 -1.68 -26.48
C TRP A 86 2.76 -0.91 -25.73
N SER A 87 3.50 -1.57 -24.84
CA SER A 87 4.50 -0.89 -24.03
C SER A 87 5.65 -1.79 -23.61
N VAL A 88 6.80 -1.17 -23.31
CA VAL A 88 7.93 -1.78 -22.63
C VAL A 88 8.07 -1.16 -21.25
N THR A 89 8.12 -2.00 -20.21
CA THR A 89 8.23 -1.56 -18.81
C THR A 89 9.57 -1.94 -18.21
N ALA A 90 10.24 -0.98 -17.56
CA ALA A 90 11.46 -1.23 -16.79
C ALA A 90 11.53 -0.37 -15.52
N ASP A 91 12.50 -0.62 -14.64
CA ASP A 91 12.79 0.31 -13.53
C ASP A 91 13.61 1.52 -14.03
N GLY A 92 13.61 2.61 -13.25
CA GLY A 92 14.34 3.84 -13.59
C GLY A 92 15.83 3.79 -13.28
N THR A 93 16.51 2.67 -13.54
CA THR A 93 17.97 2.61 -13.44
C THR A 93 18.62 3.43 -14.57
N ALA A 94 19.83 3.95 -14.34
CA ALA A 94 20.52 4.76 -15.33
C ALA A 94 20.75 4.00 -16.66
N VAL A 95 21.00 2.68 -16.57
CA VAL A 95 21.17 1.81 -17.74
C VAL A 95 19.87 1.72 -18.54
N ASN A 96 18.73 1.48 -17.90
CA ASN A 96 17.44 1.39 -18.59
C ASN A 96 17.02 2.73 -19.22
N LEU A 97 17.21 3.84 -18.51
CA LEU A 97 16.96 5.17 -19.08
C LEU A 97 17.81 5.39 -20.33
N ARG A 98 19.11 5.06 -20.25
CA ARG A 98 20.01 5.16 -21.41
C ARG A 98 19.63 4.21 -22.54
N THR A 99 19.13 3.01 -22.24
CA THR A 99 18.61 2.08 -23.24
C THR A 99 17.44 2.70 -24.00
N PHE A 100 16.48 3.31 -23.30
CA PHE A 100 15.35 3.96 -23.95
C PHE A 100 15.78 5.21 -24.73
N GLU A 101 16.76 5.97 -24.26
CA GLU A 101 17.37 7.07 -25.03
C GLU A 101 18.00 6.59 -26.34
N ILE A 102 18.72 5.46 -26.31
CA ILE A 102 19.31 4.83 -27.51
C ILE A 102 18.22 4.39 -28.50
N LEU A 103 17.05 3.97 -28.00
CA LEU A 103 15.91 3.56 -28.82
C LEU A 103 15.07 4.74 -29.34
N GLY A 104 15.38 5.99 -28.95
CA GLY A 104 14.74 7.20 -29.47
C GLY A 104 13.90 7.99 -28.47
N CYS A 105 13.85 7.60 -27.20
CA CYS A 105 13.17 8.41 -26.17
C CYS A 105 14.00 9.60 -25.71
N SER A 106 13.32 10.64 -25.19
CA SER A 106 13.93 11.76 -24.50
C SER A 106 13.15 12.05 -23.23
N PHE A 107 13.82 12.04 -22.09
CA PHE A 107 13.21 12.28 -20.78
C PHE A 107 13.62 13.61 -20.15
N ASN A 108 14.36 14.44 -20.89
CA ASN A 108 14.75 15.76 -20.43
C ASN A 108 13.78 16.80 -20.99
N GLY A 109 13.64 17.92 -20.28
CA GLY A 109 12.82 19.04 -20.73
C GLY A 109 11.45 19.13 -20.06
N SER A 110 10.57 19.93 -20.68
CA SER A 110 9.17 20.10 -20.27
C SER A 110 8.33 18.86 -20.60
N TYR A 111 7.07 18.83 -20.12
CA TYR A 111 6.15 17.73 -20.39
C TYR A 111 6.01 17.46 -21.90
N ASP A 112 5.88 18.51 -22.72
CA ASP A 112 5.66 18.39 -24.16
C ASP A 112 6.91 17.95 -24.92
N GLU A 113 8.09 18.37 -24.47
CA GLU A 113 9.39 18.00 -25.06
C GLU A 113 9.77 16.53 -24.83
N MET A 114 9.20 15.85 -23.83
CA MET A 114 9.53 14.45 -23.56
C MET A 114 9.00 13.50 -24.63
N THR A 115 9.87 12.68 -25.21
CA THR A 115 9.48 11.59 -26.10
C THR A 115 9.46 10.29 -25.30
N THR A 116 8.27 9.73 -25.10
CA THR A 116 8.04 8.56 -24.22
C THR A 116 7.58 7.31 -24.98
N SER A 117 7.64 7.33 -26.30
CA SER A 117 7.43 6.18 -27.18
C SER A 117 8.68 5.92 -28.02
N ILE A 118 8.77 4.69 -28.53
CA ILE A 118 9.72 4.26 -29.55
C ILE A 118 8.94 3.73 -30.74
N ILE A 119 9.51 3.82 -31.93
CA ILE A 119 8.92 3.25 -33.14
C ILE A 119 9.28 1.77 -33.20
N HIS A 120 8.29 0.90 -33.37
CA HIS A 120 8.51 -0.54 -33.48
C HIS A 120 9.36 -0.85 -34.73
N PRO A 121 10.45 -1.62 -34.62
CA PRO A 121 11.42 -1.87 -35.72
C PRO A 121 10.87 -2.65 -36.92
N THR A 122 9.59 -3.07 -36.92
CA THR A 122 9.00 -3.95 -37.94
C THR A 122 7.64 -3.44 -38.36
N THR A 123 6.78 -3.10 -37.40
CA THR A 123 5.42 -2.64 -37.68
C THR A 123 5.33 -1.13 -37.90
N GLY A 124 6.33 -0.36 -37.45
CA GLY A 124 6.29 1.11 -37.48
C GLY A 124 5.31 1.74 -36.48
N GLU A 125 4.65 0.94 -35.63
CA GLU A 125 3.72 1.43 -34.62
C GLU A 125 4.46 1.98 -33.39
N ASP A 126 3.81 2.88 -32.66
CA ASP A 126 4.33 3.37 -31.38
C ASP A 126 4.30 2.28 -30.30
N VAL A 127 5.42 2.15 -29.58
CA VAL A 127 5.53 1.35 -28.36
C VAL A 127 5.88 2.29 -27.21
N PHE A 128 4.97 2.38 -26.23
CA PHE A 128 5.12 3.30 -25.11
C PHE A 128 6.09 2.79 -24.05
N ILE A 129 6.83 3.69 -23.40
CA ILE A 129 7.75 3.34 -22.33
C ILE A 129 7.12 3.64 -20.98
N ILE A 130 7.07 2.64 -20.10
CA ILE A 130 6.56 2.78 -18.74
C ILE A 130 7.70 2.55 -17.74
N LEU A 131 7.99 3.56 -16.92
CA LEU A 131 8.97 3.47 -15.84
C LEU A 131 8.26 3.06 -14.55
N ASP A 132 8.52 1.85 -14.06
CA ASP A 132 7.72 1.20 -13.00
C ASP A 132 7.27 2.16 -11.87
N PRO A 133 5.96 2.47 -11.73
CA PRO A 133 5.46 3.39 -10.72
C PRO A 133 5.80 2.98 -9.30
N CYS A 134 5.83 1.67 -9.01
CA CYS A 134 6.27 1.11 -7.73
C CYS A 134 7.73 1.47 -7.42
N HIS A 135 8.58 1.57 -8.44
CA HIS A 135 9.95 2.01 -8.29
C HIS A 135 10.03 3.53 -8.09
N MET A 136 9.26 4.31 -8.86
CA MET A 136 9.22 5.77 -8.73
C MET A 136 8.74 6.21 -7.35
N LEU A 137 7.73 5.55 -6.78
CA LEU A 137 7.26 5.79 -5.42
C LEU A 137 8.36 5.59 -4.37
N LYS A 138 9.18 4.53 -4.52
CA LYS A 138 10.33 4.31 -3.63
C LYS A 138 11.36 5.42 -3.77
N LEU A 139 11.63 5.88 -4.99
CA LEU A 139 12.58 6.96 -5.23
C LEU A 139 12.07 8.30 -4.67
N ALA A 140 10.77 8.59 -4.79
CA ALA A 140 10.15 9.78 -4.18
C ALA A 140 10.33 9.79 -2.66
N ARG A 141 9.99 8.67 -1.98
CA ARG A 141 10.22 8.50 -0.54
C ARG A 141 11.69 8.64 -0.16
N ASN A 142 12.59 8.01 -0.94
CA ASN A 142 14.03 8.11 -0.68
C ASN A 142 14.57 9.52 -0.91
N ALA A 143 14.05 10.26 -1.90
CA ALA A 143 14.47 11.61 -2.22
C ALA A 143 14.05 12.58 -1.11
N LEU A 144 12.79 12.52 -0.66
CA LEU A 144 12.30 13.33 0.45
C LEU A 144 13.08 13.05 1.74
N ALA A 145 13.26 11.78 2.10
CA ALA A 145 14.02 11.41 3.30
C ALA A 145 15.50 11.83 3.25
N HIS A 146 16.12 11.84 2.06
CA HIS A 146 17.52 12.22 1.91
C HIS A 146 17.72 13.73 1.83
N LEU A 147 16.85 14.44 1.12
CA LEU A 147 16.93 15.90 1.00
C LEU A 147 16.47 16.59 2.28
N GLY A 148 15.62 15.94 3.08
CA GLY A 148 15.01 16.49 4.29
C GLY A 148 13.89 17.48 3.96
N THR A 149 14.19 18.43 3.06
CA THR A 149 13.29 19.51 2.65
C THR A 149 13.24 19.66 1.13
N ILE A 150 12.03 19.74 0.59
CA ILE A 150 11.72 20.06 -0.81
C ILE A 150 10.80 21.29 -0.79
N VAL A 151 10.83 22.13 -1.83
CA VAL A 151 9.91 23.26 -1.99
C VAL A 151 9.10 23.04 -3.26
N ASP A 152 7.80 23.30 -3.25
CA ASP A 152 6.98 23.22 -4.46
C ASP A 152 7.04 24.51 -5.31
N GLY A 153 6.32 24.53 -6.43
CA GLY A 153 6.26 25.69 -7.32
C GLY A 153 5.66 26.94 -6.68
N GLU A 154 4.81 26.79 -5.67
CA GLU A 154 4.12 27.86 -4.95
C GLU A 154 4.94 28.38 -3.75
N GLY A 155 6.06 27.72 -3.42
CA GLY A 155 6.91 28.08 -2.29
C GLY A 155 6.57 27.34 -0.99
N ASN A 156 5.63 26.40 -1.01
CA ASN A 156 5.31 25.60 0.17
C ASN A 156 6.44 24.62 0.49
N VAL A 157 6.75 24.51 1.79
CA VAL A 157 7.86 23.69 2.27
C VAL A 157 7.37 22.27 2.59
N ILE A 158 8.02 21.27 1.99
CA ILE A 158 7.76 19.85 2.17
C ILE A 158 8.87 19.28 3.05
N ARG A 159 8.55 18.83 4.26
CA ARG A 159 9.56 18.37 5.23
C ARG A 159 9.36 16.90 5.57
N TRP A 160 10.44 16.13 5.50
CA TRP A 160 10.48 14.76 6.02
C TRP A 160 10.27 14.71 7.55
N HIS A 161 10.66 15.79 8.24
CA HIS A 161 10.51 15.96 9.68
C HIS A 161 9.08 15.71 10.17
N HIS A 162 8.05 16.17 9.46
CA HIS A 162 6.65 15.93 9.86
C HIS A 162 6.29 14.44 9.94
N ILE A 163 6.90 13.60 9.11
CA ILE A 163 6.70 12.14 9.14
C ILE A 163 7.45 11.51 10.32
N GLU A 164 8.63 12.05 10.64
CA GLU A 164 9.41 11.60 11.80
C GLU A 164 8.72 11.95 13.12
N GLU A 165 8.24 13.18 13.27
CA GLU A 165 7.51 13.64 14.45
C GLU A 165 6.18 12.90 14.62
N LEU A 166 5.45 12.64 13.52
CA LEU A 166 4.24 11.82 13.59
C LEU A 166 4.54 10.43 14.15
N GLN A 167 5.61 9.78 13.69
CA GLN A 167 5.97 8.47 14.19
C GLN A 167 6.43 8.50 15.65
N LYS A 168 7.19 9.52 16.07
CA LYS A 168 7.61 9.69 17.46
C LYS A 168 6.41 9.88 18.38
N LEU A 169 5.48 10.75 18.00
CA LEU A 169 4.25 11.01 18.76
C LEU A 169 3.44 9.71 18.94
N GLN A 170 3.25 8.96 17.86
CA GLN A 170 2.54 7.67 17.91
C GLN A 170 3.25 6.61 18.75
N GLU A 171 4.58 6.64 18.81
CA GLU A 171 5.37 5.73 19.65
C GLU A 171 5.28 6.08 21.13
N VAL A 172 5.22 7.37 21.47
CA VAL A 172 5.00 7.86 22.84
C VAL A 172 3.58 7.54 23.32
N GLU A 173 2.57 7.79 22.48
CA GLU A 173 1.16 7.56 22.81
C GLU A 173 0.75 6.08 22.77
N GLY A 174 1.52 5.23 22.08
CA GLY A 174 1.25 3.80 21.93
C GLY A 174 0.17 3.44 20.90
N LEU A 175 -0.46 4.43 20.25
CA LEU A 175 -1.53 4.27 19.28
C LEU A 175 -1.27 5.09 18.00
N ASN A 176 -1.80 4.63 16.86
CA ASN A 176 -1.67 5.30 15.57
C ASN A 176 -2.96 6.02 15.14
N LEU A 177 -2.83 7.21 14.53
CA LEU A 177 -3.94 7.95 13.90
C LEU A 177 -4.36 7.34 12.56
N GLY A 178 -4.92 6.12 12.59
CA GLY A 178 -5.50 5.45 11.43
C GLY A 178 -4.52 5.10 10.30
N ASN A 179 -3.22 5.30 10.50
CA ASN A 179 -2.16 5.00 9.53
C ASN A 179 -1.32 3.79 9.97
N LYS A 180 -0.47 3.31 9.05
CA LYS A 180 0.35 2.10 9.24
C LYS A 180 1.83 2.42 9.48
N LEU A 181 2.17 3.65 9.85
CA LEU A 181 3.54 4.02 10.15
C LEU A 181 4.06 3.20 11.33
N SER A 182 5.36 2.93 11.28
CA SER A 182 6.08 2.15 12.28
C SER A 182 7.56 2.56 12.21
N PRO A 183 8.40 2.20 13.18
CA PRO A 183 9.83 2.55 13.15
C PRO A 183 10.56 2.05 11.89
N ASN A 184 10.14 0.91 11.34
CA ASN A 184 10.67 0.36 10.08
C ASN A 184 10.43 1.25 8.84
N HIS A 185 9.44 2.14 8.88
CA HIS A 185 9.16 3.10 7.80
C HIS A 185 10.19 4.23 7.74
N LEU A 186 10.77 4.60 8.88
CA LEU A 186 11.84 5.60 8.99
C LEU A 186 13.23 4.95 8.85
N LYS A 187 13.43 3.79 9.50
CA LYS A 187 14.66 2.97 9.40
C LYS A 187 14.65 2.08 8.15
N PHE A 188 14.16 2.61 7.04
CA PHE A 188 13.94 1.86 5.81
C PHE A 188 15.23 1.57 5.04
N GLN A 189 16.42 1.98 5.51
CA GLN A 189 17.70 1.77 4.83
C GLN A 189 17.96 0.27 4.61
N LYS A 190 17.62 -0.59 5.59
CA LYS A 190 17.69 -2.06 5.48
C LYS A 190 16.60 -2.66 4.57
N HIS A 191 15.54 -1.91 4.31
CA HIS A 191 14.37 -2.32 3.53
C HIS A 191 14.06 -1.37 2.36
N LYS A 192 15.09 -0.74 1.78
CA LYS A 192 14.95 0.33 0.76
C LYS A 192 14.15 -0.12 -0.46
N MET A 193 14.21 -1.41 -0.76
CA MET A 193 13.52 -2.04 -1.89
C MET A 193 12.06 -2.40 -1.62
N ASN A 194 11.59 -2.32 -0.37
CA ASN A 194 10.23 -2.67 0.02
C ASN A 194 9.25 -1.55 -0.38
N VAL A 195 8.49 -1.81 -1.44
CA VAL A 195 7.47 -0.89 -1.97
C VAL A 195 6.34 -0.67 -0.96
N ARG A 196 5.99 -1.69 -0.15
CA ARG A 196 4.94 -1.58 0.86
C ARG A 196 5.23 -0.47 1.86
N LEU A 197 6.47 -0.41 2.35
CA LEU A 197 6.89 0.66 3.26
C LEU A 197 6.80 2.02 2.58
N ALA A 198 7.23 2.15 1.32
CA ALA A 198 7.14 3.43 0.61
C ALA A 198 5.69 3.91 0.46
N ALA A 199 4.80 3.02 0.03
CA ALA A 199 3.38 3.31 -0.15
C ALA A 199 2.68 3.64 1.15
N GLN A 200 3.05 3.00 2.27
CA GLN A 200 2.49 3.31 3.58
C GLN A 200 2.99 4.65 4.12
N THR A 201 4.26 4.98 3.89
CA THR A 201 4.84 6.28 4.28
C THR A 201 4.21 7.44 3.54
N LEU A 202 4.07 7.34 2.22
CA LEU A 202 3.49 8.38 1.36
C LEU A 202 2.01 8.08 1.07
N SER A 203 1.21 7.86 2.11
CA SER A 203 -0.22 7.54 1.98
C SER A 203 -1.13 8.68 2.42
N SER A 204 -2.33 8.76 1.86
CA SER A 204 -3.35 9.73 2.29
C SER A 204 -3.68 9.63 3.79
N SER A 205 -3.56 8.44 4.41
CA SER A 205 -3.74 8.29 5.86
C SER A 205 -2.67 9.01 6.68
N VAL A 206 -1.42 9.05 6.20
CA VAL A 206 -0.35 9.83 6.83
C VAL A 206 -0.60 11.32 6.63
N ALA A 207 -0.99 11.73 5.43
CA ALA A 207 -1.34 13.12 5.16
C ALA A 207 -2.50 13.63 6.04
N ASN A 208 -3.55 12.81 6.23
CA ASN A 208 -4.66 13.15 7.11
C ASN A 208 -4.22 13.29 8.58
N ALA A 209 -3.35 12.39 9.06
CA ALA A 209 -2.83 12.48 10.43
C ALA A 209 -1.99 13.75 10.63
N VAL A 210 -1.08 14.06 9.69
CA VAL A 210 -0.27 15.29 9.74
C VAL A 210 -1.16 16.54 9.69
N GLU A 211 -2.12 16.61 8.78
CA GLU A 211 -3.01 17.77 8.66
C GLU A 211 -3.89 17.96 9.89
N PHE A 212 -4.36 16.86 10.50
CA PHE A 212 -5.15 16.92 11.72
C PHE A 212 -4.33 17.44 12.92
N LEU A 213 -3.08 16.99 13.07
CA LEU A 213 -2.20 17.45 14.14
C LEU A 213 -1.84 18.94 14.02
N ASP A 214 -1.72 19.43 12.78
CA ASP A 214 -1.48 20.84 12.48
C ASP A 214 -2.75 21.70 12.69
N LYS A 215 -3.87 21.36 12.04
CA LYS A 215 -5.07 22.21 12.03
C LYS A 215 -5.95 22.07 13.27
N SER A 216 -6.13 20.85 13.77
CA SER A 216 -7.05 20.56 14.87
C SER A 216 -6.36 20.64 16.22
N MET A 217 -5.21 19.96 16.37
CA MET A 217 -4.45 19.96 17.64
C MET A 217 -3.43 21.11 17.76
N LYS A 218 -3.11 21.81 16.65
CA LYS A 218 -2.20 22.98 16.63
C LYS A 218 -0.85 22.72 17.29
N LEU A 219 -0.30 21.52 17.08
CA LEU A 219 1.00 21.15 17.62
C LEU A 219 2.12 21.87 16.87
N SER A 220 3.04 22.50 17.60
CA SER A 220 4.14 23.30 17.04
C SER A 220 5.05 22.50 16.11
N SER A 221 5.26 21.21 16.38
CA SER A 221 6.08 20.30 15.55
C SER A 221 5.52 20.07 14.14
N PHE A 222 4.25 20.40 13.91
CA PHE A 222 3.55 20.19 12.64
C PHE A 222 3.17 21.49 11.93
N HIS A 223 3.64 22.65 12.42
CA HIS A 223 3.38 23.93 11.77
C HIS A 223 3.94 23.95 10.33
N ASP A 224 3.22 24.61 9.42
CA ASP A 224 3.52 24.64 7.98
C ASP A 224 3.53 23.26 7.32
N SER A 225 2.70 22.32 7.80
CA SER A 225 2.62 20.98 7.20
C SER A 225 1.95 20.95 5.82
N HIS A 226 1.32 22.06 5.41
CA HIS A 226 0.49 22.17 4.21
C HIS A 226 1.17 21.62 2.95
N GLY A 227 2.40 22.05 2.66
CA GLY A 227 3.16 21.56 1.50
C GLY A 227 3.42 20.06 1.58
N THR A 228 3.70 19.53 2.78
CA THR A 228 3.93 18.10 3.00
C THR A 228 2.65 17.28 2.77
N VAL A 229 1.51 17.79 3.23
CA VAL A 229 0.19 17.16 3.04
C VAL A 229 -0.18 17.10 1.55
N ILE A 230 0.00 18.20 0.82
CA ILE A 230 -0.24 18.26 -0.63
C ILE A 230 0.66 17.25 -1.34
N PHE A 231 1.96 17.27 -1.07
CA PHE A 231 2.91 16.37 -1.70
C PHE A 231 2.53 14.90 -1.51
N ILE A 232 2.24 14.48 -0.26
CA ILE A 232 1.88 13.10 0.04
C ILE A 232 0.58 12.70 -0.68
N ARG A 233 -0.46 13.55 -0.65
CA ARG A 233 -1.74 13.27 -1.32
C ARG A 233 -1.59 13.18 -2.83
N THR A 234 -0.82 14.07 -3.43
CA THR A 234 -0.57 14.08 -4.88
C THR A 234 0.16 12.81 -5.32
N ILE A 235 1.19 12.38 -4.58
CA ILE A 235 1.93 11.14 -4.87
C ILE A 235 1.05 9.89 -4.65
N ASP A 236 0.27 9.83 -3.57
CA ASP A 236 -0.63 8.71 -3.27
C ASP A 236 -1.71 8.56 -4.35
N ARG A 237 -2.35 9.67 -4.72
CA ARG A 237 -3.34 9.73 -5.81
C ARG A 237 -2.74 9.27 -7.14
N LEU A 238 -1.58 9.80 -7.50
CA LEU A 238 -0.88 9.42 -8.73
C LEU A 238 -0.55 7.93 -8.75
N PHE A 239 -0.03 7.40 -7.64
CA PHE A 239 0.32 6.00 -7.53
C PHE A 239 -0.91 5.09 -7.64
N ASP A 240 -2.03 5.46 -7.01
CA ASP A 240 -3.28 4.72 -7.11
C ASP A 240 -3.82 4.67 -8.56
N MET A 241 -3.75 5.79 -9.29
CA MET A 241 -4.15 5.87 -10.71
C MET A 241 -3.25 5.02 -11.60
N LEU A 242 -1.93 5.02 -11.36
CA LEU A 242 -0.95 4.23 -12.11
C LEU A 242 -0.83 2.75 -11.65
N ASN A 243 -1.62 2.32 -10.66
CA ASN A 243 -1.59 0.96 -10.11
C ASN A 243 -3.01 0.38 -9.94
N SER A 244 -3.90 0.66 -10.87
CA SER A 244 -5.26 0.11 -10.91
C SER A 244 -5.26 -1.38 -11.25
N ARG A 245 -5.85 -2.20 -10.36
CA ARG A 245 -5.80 -3.68 -10.42
C ARG A 245 -7.15 -4.34 -10.67
N ASN A 246 -8.21 -3.71 -10.19
CA ASN A 246 -9.52 -4.33 -10.11
C ASN A 246 -10.52 -3.52 -10.95
N PRO A 247 -11.23 -4.16 -11.89
CA PRO A 247 -12.32 -3.54 -12.66
C PRO A 247 -13.39 -2.83 -11.82
N ILE A 248 -13.60 -3.25 -10.58
CA ILE A 248 -14.68 -2.77 -9.68
C ILE A 248 -14.12 -1.87 -8.56
N ALA A 249 -12.84 -1.48 -8.62
CA ALA A 249 -12.27 -0.57 -7.64
C ALA A 249 -13.02 0.78 -7.62
N LYS A 250 -12.97 1.48 -6.48
CA LYS A 250 -13.59 2.80 -6.27
C LYS A 250 -12.52 3.87 -6.06
N GLY A 251 -12.87 5.14 -6.31
CA GLY A 251 -11.95 6.28 -6.17
C GLY A 251 -10.83 6.27 -7.20
N PHE A 252 -9.63 6.71 -6.83
CA PHE A 252 -8.49 6.79 -7.76
C PHE A 252 -7.88 5.43 -8.16
N LYS A 253 -8.34 4.33 -7.55
CA LYS A 253 -7.96 2.96 -7.92
C LYS A 253 -8.84 2.38 -9.03
N THR A 254 -9.85 3.12 -9.50
CA THR A 254 -10.70 2.69 -10.61
C THR A 254 -9.86 2.42 -11.86
N PRO A 255 -10.32 1.55 -12.77
CA PRO A 255 -9.74 1.47 -14.09
C PRO A 255 -9.95 2.78 -14.84
N LEU A 256 -9.03 3.11 -15.74
CA LEU A 256 -9.23 4.22 -16.67
C LEU A 256 -10.26 3.79 -17.71
N HIS A 257 -11.38 4.52 -17.79
CA HIS A 257 -12.44 4.30 -18.77
C HIS A 257 -12.46 5.42 -19.83
N PRO A 258 -12.95 5.16 -21.05
CA PRO A 258 -13.12 6.20 -22.06
C PRO A 258 -13.96 7.39 -21.56
N LYS A 259 -15.00 7.13 -20.77
CA LYS A 259 -15.89 8.17 -20.21
C LYS A 259 -15.23 9.06 -19.15
N THR A 260 -14.25 8.53 -18.43
CA THR A 260 -13.54 9.26 -17.36
C THR A 260 -12.16 9.70 -17.83
N LYS A 261 -11.88 9.60 -19.13
CA LYS A 261 -10.54 9.83 -19.67
C LYS A 261 -10.12 11.29 -19.46
N ASP A 262 -10.99 12.23 -19.79
CA ASP A 262 -10.67 13.66 -19.76
C ASP A 262 -10.39 14.13 -18.32
N THR A 263 -11.18 13.67 -17.35
CA THR A 263 -10.94 13.98 -15.93
C THR A 263 -9.67 13.34 -15.40
N TRP A 264 -9.33 12.13 -15.85
CA TRP A 264 -8.04 11.51 -15.53
C TRP A 264 -6.88 12.28 -16.14
N GLU A 265 -7.02 12.70 -17.39
CA GLU A 265 -6.01 13.46 -18.13
C GLU A 265 -5.71 14.79 -17.45
N GLU A 266 -6.73 15.55 -17.06
CA GLU A 266 -6.59 16.81 -16.30
C GLU A 266 -5.86 16.61 -14.96
N ILE A 267 -6.24 15.58 -14.18
CA ILE A 267 -5.60 15.27 -12.90
C ILE A 267 -4.14 14.85 -13.10
N LEU A 268 -3.85 14.04 -14.13
CA LEU A 268 -2.51 13.56 -14.39
C LEU A 268 -1.61 14.67 -14.94
N MET A 269 -2.11 15.54 -15.82
CA MET A 269 -1.38 16.71 -16.33
C MET A 269 -1.06 17.70 -15.23
N SER A 270 -2.04 18.11 -14.41
CA SER A 270 -1.79 18.97 -13.25
C SER A 270 -0.80 18.36 -12.26
N THR A 271 -0.82 17.04 -12.11
CA THR A 271 0.17 16.32 -11.28
C THR A 271 1.57 16.34 -11.92
N ALA A 272 1.68 16.21 -13.25
CA ALA A 272 2.96 16.32 -13.95
C ALA A 272 3.57 17.71 -13.78
N ASP A 273 2.76 18.77 -13.93
CA ASP A 273 3.19 20.16 -13.74
C ASP A 273 3.67 20.40 -12.31
N TYR A 274 2.90 19.93 -11.32
CA TYR A 274 3.29 19.97 -9.92
C TYR A 274 4.65 19.29 -9.69
N LEU A 275 4.85 18.08 -10.22
CA LEU A 275 6.11 17.34 -10.07
C LEU A 275 7.30 18.06 -10.73
N LEU A 276 7.09 18.67 -11.89
CA LEU A 276 8.12 19.45 -12.59
C LEU A 276 8.46 20.76 -11.88
N SER A 277 7.51 21.32 -11.12
CA SER A 277 7.69 22.56 -10.33
C SER A 277 8.54 22.38 -9.05
N LEU A 278 8.74 21.15 -8.59
CA LEU A 278 9.45 20.87 -7.34
C LEU A 278 10.91 21.34 -7.39
N LYS A 279 11.38 21.99 -6.32
CA LYS A 279 12.73 22.55 -6.17
C LYS A 279 13.42 22.05 -4.89
N THR A 280 14.75 21.98 -4.93
CA THR A 280 15.55 21.72 -3.73
C THR A 280 15.52 22.93 -2.82
N SER A 281 15.63 22.71 -1.51
CA SER A 281 15.77 23.80 -0.54
C SER A 281 17.00 24.67 -0.86
N ALA A 282 16.93 25.95 -0.46
CA ALA A 282 18.06 26.88 -0.51
C ALA A 282 19.31 26.27 0.18
N PRO A 283 20.53 26.54 -0.33
CA PRO A 283 20.91 27.63 -1.23
C PRO A 283 20.84 27.32 -2.74
N THR A 284 20.57 26.07 -3.15
CA THR A 284 20.65 25.68 -4.58
C THR A 284 19.40 26.07 -5.39
N GLY A 285 18.20 25.98 -4.80
CA GLY A 285 16.94 26.34 -5.47
C GLY A 285 16.69 25.63 -6.81
N GLN A 286 17.39 24.51 -7.06
CA GLN A 286 17.42 23.85 -8.35
C GLN A 286 16.14 23.01 -8.52
N LEU A 287 15.57 23.01 -9.73
CA LEU A 287 14.47 22.12 -10.08
C LEU A 287 14.87 20.66 -9.87
N LEU A 288 14.02 19.89 -9.18
CA LEU A 288 14.27 18.48 -8.90
C LEU A 288 14.44 17.67 -10.18
N SER A 289 13.74 18.06 -11.25
CA SER A 289 13.86 17.48 -12.60
C SER A 289 15.28 17.54 -13.19
N THR A 290 16.12 18.46 -12.72
CA THR A 290 17.53 18.59 -13.16
C THR A 290 18.54 18.13 -12.11
N SER A 291 18.08 17.88 -10.89
CA SER A 291 18.92 17.47 -9.76
C SER A 291 19.44 16.02 -9.90
N GLN A 292 20.37 15.64 -9.01
CA GLN A 292 20.82 14.25 -8.86
C GLN A 292 19.69 13.27 -8.44
N ARG A 293 18.56 13.78 -7.93
CA ARG A 293 17.38 12.99 -7.52
C ARG A 293 16.22 13.10 -8.51
N LYS A 294 16.49 13.50 -9.76
CA LYS A 294 15.49 13.70 -10.82
C LYS A 294 14.66 12.50 -11.22
N THR A 295 15.17 11.29 -11.00
CA THR A 295 14.60 10.06 -11.57
C THR A 295 13.13 9.82 -11.21
N PHE A 296 12.69 10.13 -9.99
CA PHE A 296 11.28 9.92 -9.64
C PHE A 296 10.34 10.92 -10.32
N VAL A 297 10.76 12.17 -10.44
CA VAL A 297 10.01 13.23 -11.13
C VAL A 297 9.88 12.86 -12.60
N ILE A 298 11.01 12.69 -13.27
CA ILE A 298 11.05 12.34 -14.69
C ILE A 298 10.31 11.02 -14.94
N GLY A 299 10.50 10.01 -14.08
CA GLY A 299 9.88 8.72 -14.28
C GLY A 299 8.37 8.72 -14.11
N PHE A 300 7.84 9.49 -13.15
CA PHE A 300 6.39 9.68 -13.02
C PHE A 300 5.81 10.48 -14.17
N VAL A 301 6.47 11.58 -14.57
CA VAL A 301 6.04 12.41 -15.70
C VAL A 301 6.01 11.59 -17.00
N ALA A 302 7.05 10.80 -17.26
CA ALA A 302 7.10 9.90 -18.41
C ALA A 302 5.98 8.86 -18.37
N CYS A 303 5.68 8.30 -17.19
CA CYS A 303 4.55 7.36 -17.04
C CYS A 303 3.20 8.01 -17.30
N ILE A 304 3.01 9.25 -16.85
CA ILE A 304 1.79 10.01 -17.10
C ILE A 304 1.58 10.15 -18.60
N LYS A 305 2.60 10.69 -19.31
CA LYS A 305 2.54 10.91 -20.76
C LYS A 305 2.26 9.61 -21.52
N SER A 306 3.06 8.58 -21.26
CA SER A 306 2.86 7.25 -21.86
C SER A 306 1.48 6.67 -21.58
N THR A 307 0.96 6.80 -20.35
CA THR A 307 -0.35 6.23 -19.99
C THR A 307 -1.48 6.94 -20.72
N ILE A 308 -1.45 8.28 -20.81
CA ILE A 308 -2.46 9.08 -21.52
C ILE A 308 -2.45 8.76 -23.02
N SER A 309 -1.27 8.82 -23.64
CA SER A 309 -1.12 8.55 -25.09
C SER A 309 -1.51 7.11 -25.43
N MET A 310 -1.05 6.13 -24.64
CA MET A 310 -1.41 4.73 -24.80
C MET A 310 -2.91 4.50 -24.64
N ALA A 311 -3.53 5.07 -23.59
CA ALA A 311 -4.97 4.93 -23.37
C ALA A 311 -5.77 5.51 -24.54
N THR A 312 -5.36 6.66 -25.06
CA THR A 312 -5.99 7.29 -26.23
C THR A 312 -5.94 6.37 -27.44
N GLN A 313 -4.78 5.81 -27.78
CA GLN A 313 -4.66 4.89 -28.91
C GLN A 313 -5.45 3.59 -28.70
N MET A 314 -5.46 3.04 -27.48
CA MET A 314 -6.18 1.80 -27.16
C MET A 314 -7.70 1.95 -27.19
N PHE A 315 -8.23 3.13 -26.84
CA PHE A 315 -9.66 3.42 -26.90
C PHE A 315 -10.13 3.79 -28.31
N SER A 316 -9.27 4.38 -29.14
CA SER A 316 -9.57 4.76 -30.53
C SER A 316 -9.29 3.66 -31.56
N LEU A 317 -9.08 2.41 -31.12
CA LEU A 317 -8.88 1.29 -32.04
C LEU A 317 -10.11 1.08 -32.95
N PRO A 318 -9.93 0.93 -34.28
CA PRO A 318 -11.04 0.73 -35.21
C PRO A 318 -11.74 -0.61 -34.97
N THR A 319 -11.00 -1.62 -34.52
CA THR A 319 -11.51 -2.96 -34.25
C THR A 319 -11.37 -3.28 -32.76
N ASN A 320 -12.49 -3.59 -32.11
CA ASN A 320 -12.58 -4.02 -30.71
C ASN A 320 -11.84 -3.09 -29.72
N PRO A 321 -12.28 -1.83 -29.56
CA PRO A 321 -11.65 -0.88 -28.64
C PRO A 321 -11.67 -1.37 -27.19
N PHE A 322 -10.70 -0.91 -26.39
CA PHE A 322 -10.64 -1.28 -24.99
C PHE A 322 -11.80 -0.63 -24.20
N LYS A 323 -12.52 -1.43 -23.40
CA LYS A 323 -13.58 -0.92 -22.52
C LYS A 323 -13.03 -0.15 -21.32
N TYR A 324 -11.85 -0.54 -20.87
CA TYR A 324 -11.12 0.05 -19.76
C TYR A 324 -9.65 -0.36 -19.82
N LEU A 325 -8.82 0.35 -19.07
CA LEU A 325 -7.40 0.09 -18.92
C LEU A 325 -7.06 -0.14 -17.44
N LEU A 326 -6.42 -1.28 -17.16
CA LEU A 326 -5.83 -1.57 -15.85
C LEU A 326 -4.34 -1.22 -15.88
N THR A 327 -3.97 -0.08 -15.30
CA THR A 327 -2.59 0.42 -15.30
C THR A 327 -1.61 -0.55 -14.64
N TYR A 328 -2.04 -1.39 -13.68
CA TYR A 328 -1.20 -2.44 -13.10
C TYR A 328 -0.67 -3.46 -14.11
N LYS A 329 -1.36 -3.68 -15.24
CA LYS A 329 -0.91 -4.63 -16.28
C LYS A 329 0.44 -4.23 -16.90
N PHE A 330 0.79 -2.95 -16.80
CA PHE A 330 2.03 -2.38 -17.31
C PHE A 330 3.08 -2.20 -16.20
N SER A 331 2.88 -2.77 -15.01
CA SER A 331 3.86 -2.72 -13.92
C SER A 331 4.91 -3.83 -14.03
N GLN A 332 6.12 -3.51 -13.57
CA GLN A 332 7.23 -4.47 -13.44
C GLN A 332 6.99 -5.50 -12.31
N ASP A 333 5.93 -5.36 -11.51
CA ASP A 333 5.58 -6.34 -10.48
C ASP A 333 5.40 -7.75 -11.05
N HIS A 334 4.94 -7.89 -12.30
CA HIS A 334 4.79 -9.18 -12.97
C HIS A 334 6.11 -9.96 -13.08
N ILE A 335 7.19 -9.29 -13.47
CA ILE A 335 8.50 -9.94 -13.58
C ILE A 335 9.17 -10.12 -12.20
N LYS A 336 8.89 -9.23 -11.24
CA LYS A 336 9.34 -9.42 -9.85
C LYS A 336 8.70 -10.65 -9.20
N LEU A 337 7.43 -10.91 -9.48
CA LEU A 337 6.74 -12.13 -9.05
C LEU A 337 7.37 -13.37 -9.69
N LEU A 338 7.70 -13.33 -10.99
CA LEU A 338 8.45 -14.40 -11.65
C LEU A 338 9.79 -14.67 -10.95
N PHE A 339 10.56 -13.62 -10.65
CA PHE A 339 11.82 -13.76 -9.91
C PHE A 339 11.63 -14.29 -8.48
N SER A 340 10.52 -13.96 -7.82
CA SER A 340 10.19 -14.53 -6.50
C SER A 340 9.93 -16.03 -6.60
N CYS A 341 9.20 -16.49 -7.61
CA CYS A 341 8.98 -17.93 -7.86
C CYS A 341 10.28 -18.67 -8.19
N ILE A 342 11.21 -18.03 -8.93
CA ILE A 342 12.51 -18.62 -9.24
C ILE A 342 13.34 -18.79 -7.95
N ARG A 343 13.37 -17.77 -7.07
CA ARG A 343 14.08 -17.85 -5.78
C ARG A 343 13.46 -18.87 -4.84
N SER A 344 12.14 -18.91 -4.73
CA SER A 344 11.45 -19.83 -3.80
C SER A 344 11.71 -21.30 -4.13
N ARG A 345 11.97 -21.62 -5.40
CA ARG A 345 12.34 -22.98 -5.81
C ARG A 345 13.69 -23.43 -5.25
N GLY A 346 14.60 -22.52 -4.94
CA GLY A 346 15.86 -22.82 -4.26
C GLY A 346 15.71 -23.13 -2.78
N GLY A 347 14.49 -23.06 -2.22
CA GLY A 347 14.22 -23.23 -0.80
C GLY A 347 14.94 -22.14 0.01
N TRP A 348 15.95 -22.56 0.78
CA TRP A 348 16.78 -21.66 1.59
C TRP A 348 17.83 -20.92 0.76
N ASN A 349 18.04 -21.31 -0.51
CA ASN A 349 18.93 -20.63 -1.43
C ASN A 349 18.20 -19.53 -2.24
N ASN A 350 18.22 -18.30 -1.72
CA ASN A 350 17.61 -17.13 -2.36
C ASN A 350 18.45 -16.51 -3.50
N ASN A 351 19.65 -17.01 -3.77
CA ASN A 351 20.53 -16.53 -4.83
C ASN A 351 20.96 -17.69 -5.75
N PRO A 352 20.15 -18.04 -6.76
CA PRO A 352 20.41 -19.18 -7.63
C PRO A 352 21.63 -18.94 -8.52
N ASN A 353 22.35 -20.01 -8.86
CA ASN A 353 23.36 -19.98 -9.90
C ASN A 353 22.73 -20.12 -11.30
N VAL A 354 23.55 -20.03 -12.36
CA VAL A 354 23.08 -20.08 -13.76
C VAL A 354 22.27 -21.35 -14.06
N LEU A 355 22.76 -22.54 -13.68
CA LEU A 355 22.05 -23.80 -13.96
C LEU A 355 20.73 -23.88 -13.19
N GLN A 356 20.73 -23.53 -11.91
CA GLN A 356 19.53 -23.47 -11.08
C GLN A 356 18.49 -22.53 -11.67
N PHE A 357 18.90 -21.36 -12.15
CA PHE A 357 18.05 -20.41 -12.85
C PHE A 357 17.47 -20.98 -14.15
N LYS A 358 18.30 -21.60 -15.00
CA LYS A 358 17.86 -22.25 -16.25
C LYS A 358 16.82 -23.34 -15.97
N TYR A 359 17.11 -24.23 -15.02
CA TYR A 359 16.19 -25.28 -14.62
C TYR A 359 14.91 -24.72 -13.97
N ALA A 360 15.02 -23.61 -13.21
CA ALA A 360 13.89 -22.88 -12.65
C ALA A 360 12.89 -22.48 -13.73
N ILE A 361 13.37 -21.75 -14.74
CA ILE A 361 12.56 -21.29 -15.88
C ILE A 361 12.00 -22.47 -16.68
N ARG A 362 12.83 -23.46 -17.03
CA ARG A 362 12.41 -24.63 -17.82
C ARG A 362 11.18 -25.32 -17.21
N LYS A 363 11.20 -25.60 -15.89
CA LYS A 363 10.05 -26.24 -15.21
C LYS A 363 8.83 -25.33 -15.16
N MET A 364 9.01 -24.01 -15.00
CA MET A 364 7.88 -23.08 -14.97
C MET A 364 7.16 -23.05 -16.32
N LEU A 365 7.91 -23.05 -17.42
CA LEU A 365 7.34 -23.15 -18.77
C LEU A 365 6.60 -24.48 -18.96
N MET A 366 7.20 -25.61 -18.56
CA MET A 366 6.56 -26.93 -18.64
C MET A 366 5.27 -27.01 -17.80
N ARG A 367 5.28 -26.46 -16.58
CA ARG A 367 4.09 -26.49 -15.70
C ARG A 367 2.95 -25.63 -16.25
N ASN A 368 3.26 -24.47 -16.86
CA ASN A 368 2.24 -23.62 -17.46
C ASN A 368 1.64 -24.22 -18.75
N ALA A 369 2.36 -25.13 -19.41
CA ALA A 369 1.93 -25.78 -20.64
C ALA A 369 1.08 -27.05 -20.40
N ILE A 370 1.16 -27.66 -19.22
CA ILE A 370 0.41 -28.88 -18.91
C ILE A 370 -0.95 -28.48 -18.32
N THR A 371 -2.00 -28.60 -19.12
CA THR A 371 -3.39 -28.62 -18.65
C THR A 371 -3.91 -30.04 -18.80
N ALA A 372 -4.56 -30.57 -17.76
CA ALA A 372 -5.22 -31.86 -17.86
C ALA A 372 -6.34 -31.79 -18.91
N SER A 373 -6.52 -32.88 -19.67
CA SER A 373 -7.65 -33.04 -20.59
C SER A 373 -8.97 -32.80 -19.88
N LYS A 374 -9.90 -32.07 -20.52
CA LYS A 374 -11.29 -31.89 -20.02
C LYS A 374 -12.03 -33.22 -19.81
N TYR A 375 -11.55 -34.31 -20.41
CA TYR A 375 -12.13 -35.66 -20.34
C TYR A 375 -11.34 -36.61 -19.43
N ALA A 376 -10.38 -36.11 -18.66
CA ALA A 376 -9.71 -36.93 -17.65
C ALA A 376 -10.69 -37.21 -16.48
N ASN A 377 -10.80 -38.48 -16.08
CA ASN A 377 -11.69 -38.93 -14.99
C ASN A 377 -11.37 -38.32 -13.61
N CYS A 378 -10.26 -37.59 -13.49
CA CYS A 378 -9.87 -36.88 -12.28
C CYS A 378 -9.93 -35.37 -12.55
N VAL A 379 -10.89 -34.71 -11.92
CA VAL A 379 -10.98 -33.24 -11.92
C VAL A 379 -9.79 -32.70 -11.13
N ASP A 380 -8.92 -31.96 -11.78
CA ASP A 380 -7.86 -31.22 -11.09
C ASP A 380 -8.51 -30.11 -10.24
N PHE A 381 -8.66 -30.34 -8.94
CA PHE A 381 -9.12 -29.34 -7.98
C PHE A 381 -8.15 -28.15 -7.86
N THR A 382 -6.96 -28.23 -8.46
CA THR A 382 -5.99 -27.13 -8.50
C THR A 382 -6.14 -26.31 -9.77
N GLY A 383 -7.33 -25.74 -9.96
CA GLY A 383 -7.50 -24.56 -10.81
C GLY A 383 -6.47 -23.51 -10.38
N CYS A 384 -5.46 -23.32 -11.22
CA CYS A 384 -4.30 -22.48 -10.98
C CYS A 384 -4.73 -21.00 -10.97
N ASN A 385 -5.35 -20.57 -9.87
CA ASN A 385 -5.63 -19.17 -9.54
C ASN A 385 -5.71 -18.90 -8.03
N ASN A 386 -5.52 -19.89 -7.15
CA ASN A 386 -5.30 -19.66 -5.73
C ASN A 386 -4.25 -20.64 -5.20
N ILE A 387 -3.04 -20.14 -4.93
CA ILE A 387 -2.05 -20.85 -4.13
C ILE A 387 -2.61 -20.90 -2.70
N ILE A 388 -3.31 -21.98 -2.36
CA ILE A 388 -3.54 -22.38 -0.97
C ILE A 388 -2.44 -23.40 -0.64
N PRO A 389 -1.58 -23.16 0.37
CA PRO A 389 -0.60 -24.15 0.77
C PRO A 389 -1.29 -25.39 1.35
N ILE A 390 -0.76 -26.56 0.99
CA ILE A 390 -1.21 -27.92 1.39
C ILE A 390 -1.11 -28.18 2.91
N PHE A 391 -0.60 -27.23 3.70
CA PHE A 391 -0.71 -27.24 5.16
C PHE A 391 -1.57 -26.07 5.63
N HIS A 392 -2.88 -26.24 5.55
CA HIS A 392 -3.79 -25.44 6.36
C HIS A 392 -3.95 -26.14 7.70
N THR A 393 -3.19 -25.72 8.71
CA THR A 393 -3.61 -25.97 10.08
C THR A 393 -4.93 -25.23 10.28
N ARG A 394 -6.03 -25.98 10.26
CA ARG A 394 -7.31 -25.52 10.77
C ARG A 394 -7.07 -25.24 12.26
N LYS A 395 -6.77 -23.99 12.62
CA LYS A 395 -6.97 -23.57 14.00
C LYS A 395 -8.47 -23.76 14.24
N HIS A 396 -8.83 -24.83 14.95
CA HIS A 396 -10.16 -24.95 15.52
C HIS A 396 -10.46 -23.62 16.22
N LYS A 397 -11.46 -22.88 15.75
CA LYS A 397 -12.14 -21.91 16.60
C LYS A 397 -12.64 -22.74 17.77
N LYS A 398 -11.97 -22.68 18.92
CA LYS A 398 -12.64 -23.00 20.17
C LYS A 398 -13.78 -21.99 20.26
N SER A 399 -15.00 -22.49 20.05
CA SER A 399 -16.19 -21.82 20.54
C SER A 399 -15.99 -21.75 22.05
N THR A 400 -15.57 -20.59 22.57
CA THR A 400 -15.81 -20.29 23.97
C THR A 400 -17.30 -20.09 24.10
N THR A 401 -18.00 -21.18 24.37
CA THR A 401 -19.37 -21.17 24.87
C THR A 401 -19.40 -20.28 26.11
N TYR A 402 -20.47 -19.51 26.23
CA TYR A 402 -20.71 -18.45 27.21
C TYR A 402 -20.71 -18.95 28.68
N GLU A 403 -20.66 -20.26 28.90
CA GLU A 403 -20.91 -20.90 30.19
C GLU A 403 -19.70 -20.93 31.14
N ASN A 404 -18.47 -20.77 30.66
CA ASN A 404 -17.27 -20.87 31.53
C ASN A 404 -16.73 -19.53 32.08
N ILE A 405 -17.52 -18.45 32.04
CA ILE A 405 -17.11 -17.14 32.58
C ILE A 405 -17.52 -16.98 34.06
N VAL A 406 -18.51 -17.75 34.53
CA VAL A 406 -19.09 -17.56 35.87
C VAL A 406 -18.35 -18.33 36.98
N GLU A 407 -17.57 -19.38 36.66
CA GLU A 407 -16.89 -20.20 37.68
C GLU A 407 -15.48 -19.75 38.07
N ALA A 408 -14.90 -18.72 37.43
CA ALA A 408 -13.52 -18.27 37.70
C ALA A 408 -13.44 -17.08 38.68
N SER A 409 -14.54 -16.67 39.29
CA SER A 409 -14.62 -15.53 40.22
C SER A 409 -14.19 -15.87 41.66
N ALA A 410 -13.88 -17.12 41.98
CA ALA A 410 -13.58 -17.56 43.34
C ALA A 410 -12.09 -17.89 43.54
N SER A 411 -11.23 -16.88 43.40
CA SER A 411 -9.92 -16.72 44.08
C SER A 411 -8.99 -15.91 43.17
N ASN A 412 -8.77 -14.62 43.45
CA ASN A 412 -7.51 -13.92 43.11
C ASN A 412 -7.54 -12.50 43.71
N ASN A 413 -6.60 -12.22 44.62
CA ASN A 413 -6.29 -10.87 45.12
C ASN A 413 -5.76 -9.92 44.02
N ASP A 414 -5.66 -10.36 42.77
CA ASP A 414 -5.16 -9.55 41.65
C ASP A 414 -6.23 -8.67 40.98
N SER A 415 -7.54 -8.88 41.23
CA SER A 415 -8.59 -8.05 40.59
C SER A 415 -8.79 -6.69 41.27
N SER A 416 -8.60 -6.60 42.58
CA SER A 416 -8.69 -5.33 43.34
C SER A 416 -7.58 -4.36 42.95
N ASP A 417 -6.37 -4.87 42.72
CA ASP A 417 -5.21 -4.06 42.37
C ASP A 417 -5.33 -3.49 40.94
N ILE A 418 -5.88 -4.27 40.01
CA ILE A 418 -6.15 -3.80 38.64
C ILE A 418 -7.26 -2.73 38.67
N PHE A 419 -8.29 -2.90 39.50
CA PHE A 419 -9.36 -1.92 39.66
C PHE A 419 -8.82 -0.58 40.18
N SER A 420 -8.00 -0.61 41.23
CA SER A 420 -7.33 0.60 41.77
C SER A 420 -6.40 1.27 40.74
N MET A 421 -5.63 0.50 39.97
CA MET A 421 -4.83 1.07 38.86
C MET A 421 -5.69 1.66 37.75
N CYS A 422 -6.85 1.05 37.44
CA CYS A 422 -7.79 1.60 36.47
C CYS A 422 -8.47 2.87 36.97
N GLU A 423 -8.80 2.98 38.26
CA GLU A 423 -9.31 4.21 38.87
C GLU A 423 -8.27 5.34 38.78
N HIS A 424 -7.01 5.08 39.13
CA HIS A 424 -5.93 6.06 38.97
C HIS A 424 -5.72 6.48 37.51
N LEU A 425 -5.80 5.55 36.56
CA LEU A 425 -5.69 5.89 35.13
C LEU A 425 -6.94 6.62 34.61
N ASN A 426 -8.12 6.38 35.17
CA ASN A 426 -9.33 7.14 34.88
C ASN A 426 -9.22 8.59 35.42
N GLU A 427 -8.54 8.79 36.56
CA GLU A 427 -8.25 10.12 37.12
C GLU A 427 -7.23 10.91 36.29
N GLU A 428 -6.19 10.26 35.74
CA GLU A 428 -5.22 10.90 34.84
C GLU A 428 -5.80 11.24 33.46
N GLY A 429 -6.83 10.50 33.03
CA GLY A 429 -7.47 10.65 31.73
C GLY A 429 -6.58 10.27 30.54
N HIS A 430 -7.19 10.08 29.37
CA HIS A 430 -6.44 9.90 28.13
C HIS A 430 -6.03 11.24 27.52
N SER A 431 -4.89 11.26 26.83
CA SER A 431 -4.51 12.40 25.99
C SER A 431 -5.59 12.64 24.92
N GLU A 432 -5.76 13.90 24.50
CA GLU A 432 -6.70 14.25 23.41
C GLU A 432 -6.42 13.43 22.15
N PHE A 433 -5.14 13.09 21.91
CA PHE A 433 -4.70 12.19 20.86
C PHE A 433 -5.28 10.78 21.00
N THR A 434 -5.10 10.17 22.16
CA THR A 434 -5.55 8.81 22.44
C THR A 434 -7.07 8.70 22.35
N SER A 435 -7.82 9.65 22.94
CA SER A 435 -9.29 9.67 22.87
C SER A 435 -9.81 9.74 21.44
N ASN A 436 -9.16 10.53 20.56
CA ASN A 436 -9.51 10.61 19.14
C ASN A 436 -9.29 9.28 18.39
N VAL A 437 -8.22 8.56 18.71
CA VAL A 437 -7.95 7.25 18.12
C VAL A 437 -8.97 6.22 18.61
N LEU A 438 -9.28 6.21 19.91
CA LEU A 438 -10.25 5.28 20.50
C LEU A 438 -11.66 5.50 19.94
N PHE A 439 -12.06 6.75 19.72
CA PHE A 439 -13.34 7.06 19.07
C PHE A 439 -13.40 6.54 17.63
N TYR A 440 -12.30 6.66 16.89
CA TYR A 440 -12.19 6.09 15.55
C TYR A 440 -12.28 4.55 15.56
N ILE A 441 -11.65 3.89 16.54
CA ILE A 441 -11.73 2.43 16.74
C ILE A 441 -13.16 2.01 17.08
N ALA A 442 -13.85 2.76 17.95
CA ALA A 442 -15.24 2.52 18.31
C ALA A 442 -16.15 2.57 17.07
N GLY A 443 -15.98 3.55 16.17
CA GLY A 443 -16.70 3.61 14.90
C GLY A 443 -16.46 2.39 13.99
N TYR A 444 -15.22 1.86 13.96
CA TYR A 444 -14.91 0.63 13.24
C TYR A 444 -15.60 -0.60 13.85
N ILE A 445 -15.64 -0.71 15.18
CA ILE A 445 -16.33 -1.79 15.90
C ILE A 445 -17.82 -1.76 15.57
N VAL A 446 -18.46 -0.59 15.64
CA VAL A 446 -19.88 -0.42 15.27
C VAL A 446 -20.12 -0.84 13.83
N SER A 447 -19.28 -0.43 12.87
CA SER A 447 -19.40 -0.83 11.47
C SER A 447 -19.33 -2.35 11.26
N LYS A 448 -18.54 -3.06 12.08
CA LYS A 448 -18.47 -4.53 12.06
C LYS A 448 -19.68 -5.18 12.70
N LEU A 449 -20.10 -4.70 13.87
CA LEU A 449 -21.26 -5.22 14.60
C LEU A 449 -22.56 -5.03 13.82
N MET A 450 -22.71 -3.91 13.11
CA MET A 450 -23.87 -3.63 12.25
C MET A 450 -24.10 -4.69 11.15
N LYS A 451 -23.02 -5.36 10.69
CA LYS A 451 -23.10 -6.41 9.67
C LYS A 451 -23.46 -7.78 10.26
N THR A 452 -23.26 -7.98 11.56
CA THR A 452 -23.48 -9.27 12.23
C THR A 452 -24.77 -9.30 13.04
N LEU A 453 -25.20 -8.15 13.58
CA LEU A 453 -26.41 -8.05 14.37
C LEU A 453 -27.66 -8.14 13.48
N VAL A 454 -28.66 -8.87 13.96
CA VAL A 454 -29.97 -9.01 13.30
C VAL A 454 -30.99 -8.06 13.95
N CYS A 455 -30.95 -7.89 15.27
CA CYS A 455 -31.90 -7.08 16.04
C CYS A 455 -31.81 -5.56 15.69
N PRO A 456 -32.91 -4.92 15.25
CA PRO A 456 -32.95 -3.49 14.95
C PRO A 456 -32.75 -2.58 16.17
N ALA A 457 -33.23 -2.96 17.35
CA ALA A 457 -33.07 -2.17 18.58
C ALA A 457 -31.59 -2.10 18.99
N CYS A 458 -30.90 -3.24 19.01
CA CYS A 458 -29.46 -3.28 19.29
C CYS A 458 -28.64 -2.47 18.28
N LYS A 459 -29.07 -2.41 17.01
CA LYS A 459 -28.42 -1.55 16.00
C LYS A 459 -28.59 -0.07 16.30
N LYS A 460 -29.77 0.35 16.77
CA LYS A 460 -30.03 1.73 17.15
C LYS A 460 -29.20 2.13 18.38
N SER A 461 -29.06 1.27 19.38
CA SER A 461 -28.26 1.55 20.59
C SER A 461 -26.75 1.75 20.34
N LEU A 462 -26.23 1.21 19.24
CA LEU A 462 -24.82 1.40 18.83
C LEU A 462 -24.56 2.76 18.16
N LEU A 463 -25.62 3.46 17.76
CA LEU A 463 -25.56 4.77 17.12
C LEU A 463 -25.94 5.86 18.14
N PRO A 464 -25.48 7.10 17.97
CA PRO A 464 -25.88 8.19 18.85
C PRO A 464 -27.40 8.36 18.83
N LEU A 465 -27.98 8.61 20.01
CA LEU A 465 -29.39 8.94 20.14
C LEU A 465 -29.65 10.31 19.48
N PRO A 466 -30.70 10.45 18.66
CA PRO A 466 -31.09 11.75 18.14
C PRO A 466 -31.65 12.59 19.30
N LYS A 467 -30.94 13.66 19.70
CA LYS A 467 -31.53 14.69 20.57
C LYS A 467 -32.68 15.37 19.79
N GLN A 468 -33.82 15.57 20.45
CA GLN A 468 -34.92 16.38 19.93
C GLN A 468 -34.38 17.78 19.59
N LEU A 469 -34.60 18.26 18.37
CA LEU A 469 -34.22 19.60 17.95
C LEU A 469 -35.00 20.64 18.77
N PRO A 470 -34.39 21.75 19.24
CA PRO A 470 -35.15 22.97 19.41
C PRO A 470 -35.60 23.43 18.02
N ALA A 471 -36.90 23.71 17.90
CA ALA A 471 -37.52 24.22 16.69
C ALA A 471 -36.94 25.61 16.37
N ASN A 472 -35.85 25.66 15.61
CA ASN A 472 -35.49 26.77 14.72
C ASN A 472 -34.43 26.25 13.73
N GLY A 473 -34.80 26.23 12.45
CA GLY A 473 -33.97 25.73 11.37
C GLY A 473 -32.68 26.54 11.21
N HIS A 474 -31.68 25.86 10.62
CA HIS A 474 -30.34 26.34 10.24
C HIS A 474 -29.21 26.09 11.25
N ASP A 475 -28.95 24.83 11.61
CA ASP A 475 -27.57 24.33 11.75
C ASP A 475 -27.54 22.79 11.83
N TYR A 476 -27.01 22.09 10.81
CA TYR A 476 -27.02 20.62 10.76
C TYR A 476 -25.71 19.96 11.22
N THR A 477 -24.84 20.69 11.92
CA THR A 477 -23.50 20.17 12.27
C THR A 477 -23.05 20.34 13.72
N SER A 478 -23.77 21.07 14.57
CA SER A 478 -23.20 21.54 15.85
C SER A 478 -23.73 20.87 17.13
N THR A 479 -24.86 20.18 17.13
CA THR A 479 -25.59 19.94 18.40
C THR A 479 -25.63 18.51 18.96
N ILE A 480 -25.06 17.50 18.27
CA ILE A 480 -24.99 16.10 18.77
C ILE A 480 -23.69 15.83 19.57
N TYR A 481 -22.71 16.72 19.48
CA TYR A 481 -21.31 16.45 19.83
C TYR A 481 -20.86 16.84 21.25
N HIS A 482 -21.75 17.29 22.12
CA HIS A 482 -21.33 18.07 23.29
C HIS A 482 -20.61 17.29 24.43
N GLU A 483 -20.72 15.95 24.48
CA GLU A 483 -19.97 15.15 25.49
C GLU A 483 -18.70 14.49 24.94
N ALA A 484 -18.62 14.20 23.63
CA ALA A 484 -17.46 13.59 22.98
C ALA A 484 -16.66 14.57 22.10
N GLY A 485 -16.94 15.88 22.21
CA GLY A 485 -16.62 16.90 21.20
C GLY A 485 -15.16 16.88 20.70
N LYS A 486 -14.18 16.85 21.61
CA LYS A 486 -12.76 16.81 21.25
C LYS A 486 -12.31 15.44 20.71
N ALA A 487 -12.85 14.35 21.24
CA ALA A 487 -12.52 12.97 20.85
C ALA A 487 -13.14 12.54 19.50
N SER A 488 -14.20 13.22 19.04
CA SER A 488 -14.81 12.93 17.73
C SER A 488 -14.12 13.62 16.55
N SER A 489 -13.27 14.61 16.84
CA SER A 489 -12.72 15.55 15.84
C SER A 489 -11.91 14.86 14.73
N PHE A 490 -11.12 13.83 15.06
CA PHE A 490 -10.39 13.07 14.05
C PHE A 490 -11.32 12.27 13.14
N THR A 491 -12.34 11.64 13.71
CA THR A 491 -13.27 10.80 12.96
C THR A 491 -14.12 11.64 12.02
N THR A 492 -14.60 12.80 12.46
CA THR A 492 -15.34 13.75 11.61
C THR A 492 -14.43 14.32 10.51
N PHE A 493 -13.19 14.67 10.84
CA PHE A 493 -12.21 15.16 9.88
C PHE A 493 -11.90 14.18 8.75
N VAL A 494 -11.74 12.88 9.06
CA VAL A 494 -11.42 11.84 8.07
C VAL A 494 -12.66 11.34 7.32
N ASN A 495 -13.88 11.60 7.83
CA ASN A 495 -15.09 11.02 7.26
C ASN A 495 -15.38 11.56 5.86
N ARG A 496 -15.65 10.64 4.93
CA ARG A 496 -16.07 10.92 3.54
C ARG A 496 -17.45 10.32 3.24
N GLY A 497 -18.28 10.17 4.27
CA GLY A 497 -19.63 9.58 4.21
C GLY A 497 -19.71 8.06 4.41
N GLY A 498 -18.61 7.42 4.82
CA GLY A 498 -18.53 5.96 5.00
C GLY A 498 -18.22 5.48 6.42
N LEU A 499 -17.79 6.38 7.31
CA LEU A 499 -17.50 6.04 8.71
C LEU A 499 -18.78 6.13 9.54
N GLN A 500 -18.91 5.21 10.49
CA GLN A 500 -20.01 5.20 11.46
C GLN A 500 -19.57 5.95 12.71
N ILE A 501 -20.47 6.77 13.25
CA ILE A 501 -20.26 7.48 14.51
C ILE A 501 -20.82 6.59 15.63
N PRO A 502 -20.01 6.18 16.61
CA PRO A 502 -20.47 5.34 17.72
C PRO A 502 -21.31 6.13 18.73
N SER A 503 -22.15 5.45 19.50
CA SER A 503 -22.80 6.03 20.69
C SER A 503 -21.81 6.26 21.84
N THR A 504 -22.17 7.16 22.77
CA THR A 504 -21.34 7.49 23.94
C THR A 504 -21.01 6.25 24.78
N SER A 505 -21.96 5.34 24.96
CA SER A 505 -21.76 4.10 25.73
C SER A 505 -20.72 3.19 25.09
N VAL A 506 -20.71 3.07 23.76
CA VAL A 506 -19.70 2.29 23.03
C VAL A 506 -18.32 2.93 23.18
N PHE A 507 -18.24 4.26 23.11
CA PHE A 507 -16.98 4.97 23.31
C PHE A 507 -16.42 4.76 24.73
N ARG A 508 -17.22 4.94 25.78
CA ARG A 508 -16.83 4.68 27.18
C ARG A 508 -16.36 3.23 27.39
N THR A 509 -17.03 2.26 26.76
CA THR A 509 -16.62 0.86 26.81
C THR A 509 -15.23 0.65 26.20
N VAL A 510 -14.95 1.29 25.06
CA VAL A 510 -13.66 1.17 24.38
C VAL A 510 -12.55 1.87 25.15
N GLU A 511 -12.85 3.03 25.74
CA GLU A 511 -11.96 3.77 26.64
C GLU A 511 -11.58 2.93 27.86
N TYR A 512 -12.56 2.38 28.57
CA TYR A 512 -12.28 1.50 29.71
C TYR A 512 -11.50 0.24 29.31
N CYS A 513 -11.78 -0.33 28.14
CA CYS A 513 -10.99 -1.45 27.62
C CYS A 513 -9.50 -1.08 27.46
N GLU A 514 -9.18 0.15 27.07
CA GLU A 514 -7.80 0.63 26.95
C GLU A 514 -7.16 0.84 28.32
N HIS A 515 -7.88 1.37 29.31
CA HIS A 515 -7.39 1.46 30.70
C HIS A 515 -7.03 0.08 31.26
N VAL A 516 -7.93 -0.91 31.12
CA VAL A 516 -7.67 -2.30 31.54
C VAL A 516 -6.48 -2.89 30.76
N PHE A 517 -6.36 -2.58 29.46
CA PHE A 517 -5.21 -3.03 28.67
C PHE A 517 -3.90 -2.45 29.18
N LYS A 518 -3.83 -1.12 29.41
CA LYS A 518 -2.63 -0.46 29.93
C LYS A 518 -2.25 -1.00 31.31
N ALA A 519 -3.21 -1.12 32.22
CA ALA A 519 -2.99 -1.66 33.57
C ALA A 519 -2.47 -3.11 33.54
N THR A 520 -3.02 -3.95 32.65
CA THR A 520 -2.58 -5.35 32.52
C THR A 520 -1.21 -5.50 31.84
N VAL A 521 -0.82 -4.59 30.95
CA VAL A 521 0.48 -4.66 30.26
C VAL A 521 1.62 -4.02 31.06
N THR A 522 1.37 -2.95 31.81
CA THR A 522 2.40 -2.25 32.60
C THR A 522 2.80 -3.01 33.86
N GLY A 523 1.89 -3.81 34.45
CA GLY A 523 2.16 -4.65 35.62
C GLY A 523 2.51 -3.88 36.90
N LYS A 524 2.47 -4.55 38.05
CA LYS A 524 2.63 -3.96 39.40
C LYS A 524 3.95 -3.18 39.64
N ASP A 525 5.01 -3.41 38.85
CA ASP A 525 6.36 -2.83 39.05
C ASP A 525 6.97 -2.15 37.79
N GLY A 526 6.16 -1.81 36.78
CA GLY A 526 6.67 -1.23 35.53
C GLY A 526 7.46 -2.20 34.63
N LYS A 527 7.44 -3.51 34.93
CA LYS A 527 7.96 -4.57 34.05
C LYS A 527 6.85 -5.06 33.12
N GLN A 528 7.06 -4.92 31.81
CA GLN A 528 6.15 -5.45 30.78
C GLN A 528 5.87 -6.93 30.99
N ILE A 529 4.62 -7.26 31.29
CA ILE A 529 4.16 -8.66 31.40
C ILE A 529 4.00 -9.21 29.98
N SER A 530 5.06 -9.85 29.47
CA SER A 530 4.99 -10.56 28.20
C SER A 530 4.59 -12.03 28.44
N ASN A 531 3.42 -12.40 27.91
CA ASN A 531 2.85 -13.76 27.89
C ASN A 531 2.24 -14.33 29.18
N GLU A 532 1.16 -13.71 29.68
CA GLU A 532 0.18 -14.49 30.45
C GLU A 532 -0.81 -15.23 29.51
N GLY A 533 -0.93 -16.55 29.68
CA GLY A 533 -2.05 -17.29 29.13
C GLY A 533 -3.38 -16.73 29.69
N ASN A 534 -4.38 -16.54 28.82
CA ASN A 534 -5.71 -15.99 29.15
C ASN A 534 -5.84 -14.47 29.37
N LEU A 535 -4.88 -13.62 28.96
CA LEU A 535 -5.01 -12.15 29.02
C LEU A 535 -6.37 -11.64 28.49
N LYS A 536 -6.79 -12.13 27.32
CA LYS A 536 -8.08 -11.77 26.72
C LYS A 536 -9.28 -12.10 27.64
N LYS A 537 -9.25 -13.23 28.35
CA LYS A 537 -10.33 -13.61 29.28
C LYS A 537 -10.31 -12.73 30.54
N LYS A 538 -9.12 -12.45 31.09
CA LYS A 538 -8.97 -11.54 32.24
C LYS A 538 -9.50 -10.14 31.92
N MET A 539 -9.14 -9.59 30.76
CA MET A 539 -9.66 -8.30 30.30
C MET A 539 -11.18 -8.31 30.17
N ILE A 540 -11.74 -9.35 29.54
CA ILE A 540 -13.19 -9.50 29.39
C ILE A 540 -13.88 -9.51 30.75
N VAL A 541 -13.38 -10.29 31.71
CA VAL A 541 -13.95 -10.38 33.07
C VAL A 541 -13.90 -9.02 33.78
N ASN A 542 -12.75 -8.33 33.76
CA ASN A 542 -12.61 -7.03 34.43
C ASN A 542 -13.52 -5.95 33.82
N VAL A 543 -13.61 -5.91 32.49
CA VAL A 543 -14.52 -4.98 31.77
C VAL A 543 -15.98 -5.31 32.10
N PHE A 544 -16.36 -6.58 32.10
CA PHE A 544 -17.72 -6.97 32.49
C PHE A 544 -18.02 -6.61 33.94
N GLN A 545 -17.10 -6.88 34.88
CA GLN A 545 -17.28 -6.58 36.29
C GLN A 545 -17.53 -5.09 36.53
N HIS A 546 -16.75 -4.21 35.92
CA HIS A 546 -16.93 -2.76 36.05
C HIS A 546 -18.33 -2.30 35.59
N PHE A 547 -18.74 -2.67 34.37
CA PHE A 547 -20.05 -2.27 33.84
C PHE A 547 -21.23 -3.00 34.50
N THR A 548 -21.00 -4.14 35.17
CA THR A 548 -22.03 -4.79 36.00
C THR A 548 -22.14 -4.16 37.40
N LEU A 549 -21.07 -3.61 37.96
CA LEU A 549 -21.08 -2.93 39.26
C LEU A 549 -21.65 -1.51 39.17
N ASP A 550 -21.46 -0.81 38.05
CA ASP A 550 -22.05 0.52 37.78
C ASP A 550 -23.56 0.49 37.47
N SER A 551 -24.22 -0.68 37.59
CA SER A 551 -25.63 -0.85 37.22
C SER A 551 -26.63 -0.27 38.23
N THR A 552 -26.22 0.58 39.16
CA THR A 552 -27.14 1.19 40.14
C THR A 552 -27.38 2.70 40.05
N SER A 553 -26.78 3.49 39.13
CA SER A 553 -27.29 4.88 38.99
C SER A 553 -27.01 5.70 37.72
N GLU A 554 -25.98 5.46 36.90
CA GLU A 554 -25.59 6.52 35.92
C GLU A 554 -25.43 6.10 34.44
N LEU A 555 -25.64 4.84 34.07
CA LEU A 555 -25.45 4.39 32.68
C LEU A 555 -26.72 4.41 31.81
N PHE A 556 -27.90 4.58 32.40
CA PHE A 556 -29.20 4.45 31.70
C PHE A 556 -30.29 5.45 32.09
N THR A 557 -29.98 6.53 32.80
CA THR A 557 -30.99 7.55 33.18
C THR A 557 -31.22 8.53 32.03
N ASP A 558 -32.16 8.21 31.15
CA ASP A 558 -32.91 9.17 30.32
C ASP A 558 -34.39 8.76 30.20
N HIS A 559 -34.87 7.90 31.09
CA HIS A 559 -36.27 7.49 31.17
C HIS A 559 -36.75 7.57 32.61
N GLU A 560 -37.23 8.74 33.01
CA GLU A 560 -38.31 8.91 33.99
C GLU A 560 -38.65 10.39 34.06
N ASP A 561 -39.82 10.75 33.53
CA ASP A 561 -40.75 11.80 33.99
C ASP A 561 -41.65 12.23 32.83
N ASP A 562 -42.72 11.48 32.60
CA ASP A 562 -43.98 11.95 32.01
C ASP A 562 -45.01 10.82 32.10
N ASP A 563 -45.43 10.50 33.33
CA ASP A 563 -46.67 9.77 33.60
C ASP A 563 -47.17 10.17 35.00
N ASN A 564 -47.67 11.39 35.11
CA ASN A 564 -48.64 11.77 36.13
C ASN A 564 -49.50 12.94 35.63
N GLU A 565 -50.81 12.82 35.86
CA GLU A 565 -51.90 13.72 35.46
C GLU A 565 -52.33 13.53 33.98
N ILE A 566 -53.54 13.12 33.61
CA ILE A 566 -54.88 13.46 34.13
C ILE A 566 -55.86 12.29 33.82
N LEU A 567 -56.78 12.08 34.77
CA LEU A 567 -58.01 11.25 34.74
C LEU A 567 -58.86 11.36 33.46
#